data_AF-A0A3S1BGJ5-F1
#
_entry.id   AF-A0A3S1BGJ5-F1
#
_cell.length_a   1.000
_cell.length_b   1.000
_cell.length_c   1.000
_cell.angle_alpha   90.00
_cell.angle_beta   90.00
_cell.angle_gamma   90.00
#
_symmetry.space_group_name_H-M   'P 1'
#
loop_
_entity.id
_entity.type
_entity.pdbx_description
1 polymer ?
#
loop_
_entity_poly.entity_id
_entity_poly.type
_entity_poly.pdbx_seq_one_letter_code
_entity_poly.pdbx_strand_id
1 'polypeptide(L)'
;MTISVRDANETPLSASQNTPVASKKTESEIIFDKKVYIQKAVESLPPGFAIFFEFKHYKPKKRTISTKCWTLIEHDELKEGNLVLEIYKKPTDYSRKALKLFSVKPHYLHLHLSLFQ
;
A
#
# COMPACT_ATOMS: atom_id res chain seq x y z
N MET A 1 7.77 -1.29 -3.47
CA MET A 1 6.55 -0.85 -2.77
C MET A 1 6.97 -0.39 -1.38
N THR A 2 6.43 0.71 -0.88
CA THR A 2 6.56 1.08 0.55
C THR A 2 5.26 0.77 1.26
N ILE A 3 5.33 0.11 2.41
CA ILE A 3 4.18 -0.25 3.25
C ILE A 3 4.34 0.49 4.58
N SER A 4 3.29 1.15 5.05
CA SER A 4 3.30 1.85 6.35
C SER A 4 1.95 1.76 7.03
N VAL A 5 1.95 1.59 8.36
CA VAL A 5 0.74 1.63 9.18
C VAL A 5 0.64 2.99 9.85
N ARG A 6 -0.51 3.65 9.75
CA ARG A 6 -0.75 4.95 10.37
C ARG A 6 -2.09 4.98 11.09
N ASP A 7 -2.19 5.81 12.12
CA ASP A 7 -3.44 6.06 12.83
C ASP A 7 -4.33 7.09 12.11
N ALA A 8 -5.48 7.40 12.70
CA ALA A 8 -6.42 8.38 12.18
C ALA A 8 -5.88 9.83 12.12
N ASN A 9 -4.82 10.13 12.88
CA ASN A 9 -4.13 11.42 12.89
C ASN A 9 -2.90 11.41 11.95
N GLU A 10 -2.81 10.42 11.05
CA GLU A 10 -1.73 10.24 10.08
C GLU A 10 -0.37 9.90 10.71
N THR A 11 -0.34 9.60 12.02
CA THR A 11 0.90 9.31 12.75
C THR A 11 1.36 7.89 12.42
N PRO A 12 2.64 7.68 12.03
CA PRO A 12 3.19 6.33 11.84
C PRO A 12 3.12 5.51 13.12
N LEU A 13 2.52 4.33 13.05
CA LEU A 13 2.42 3.39 14.16
C LEU A 13 3.58 2.39 14.21
N SER A 14 4.34 2.27 13.11
CA SER A 14 5.56 1.47 12.99
C SER A 14 6.51 2.08 11.95
N ALA A 15 7.75 1.60 11.90
CA ALA A 15 8.64 1.93 10.80
C ALA A 15 8.05 1.47 9.45
N SER A 16 8.22 2.28 8.41
CA SER A 16 7.81 1.90 7.05
C SER A 16 8.69 0.77 6.52
N GLN A 17 8.08 -0.19 5.84
CA GLN A 17 8.77 -1.31 5.21
C GLN A 17 8.87 -1.07 3.70
N ASN A 18 9.98 -1.48 3.09
CA ASN A 18 10.14 -1.44 1.65
C ASN A 18 10.31 -2.86 1.13
N THR A 19 9.54 -3.21 0.10
CA THR A 19 9.86 -4.41 -0.67
C THR A 19 11.15 -4.17 -1.45
N PRO A 20 11.89 -5.24 -1.80
CA PRO A 20 12.82 -5.19 -2.91
C PRO A 20 12.15 -4.67 -4.21
N VAL A 21 12.97 -4.32 -5.18
CA VAL A 21 12.48 -4.05 -6.54
C VAL A 21 11.73 -5.29 -7.05
N ALA A 22 10.61 -5.06 -7.75
CA ALA A 22 9.78 -6.13 -8.29
C ALA A 22 10.62 -7.10 -9.16
N SER A 23 10.37 -8.39 -9.01
CA SER A 23 11.12 -9.45 -9.68
C SER A 23 10.72 -9.64 -11.14
N LYS A 24 9.47 -9.32 -11.48
CA LYS A 24 8.91 -9.52 -12.82
C LYS A 24 8.02 -8.36 -13.22
N LYS A 25 8.06 -8.03 -14.50
CA LYS A 25 7.20 -7.04 -15.15
C LYS A 25 6.69 -7.62 -16.46
N THR A 26 5.38 -7.58 -16.67
CA THR A 26 4.72 -7.90 -17.94
C THR A 26 4.29 -6.61 -18.63
N GLU A 27 3.54 -6.70 -19.72
CA GLU A 27 2.96 -5.54 -20.38
C GLU A 27 1.95 -4.80 -19.48
N SER A 28 1.16 -5.55 -18.73
CA SER A 28 0.05 -5.04 -17.91
C SER A 28 0.34 -5.02 -16.41
N GLU A 29 1.32 -5.78 -15.92
CA GLU A 29 1.49 -6.04 -14.48
C GLU A 29 2.94 -5.89 -13.99
N ILE A 30 3.06 -5.60 -12.71
CA ILE A 30 4.33 -5.60 -11.97
C ILE A 30 4.17 -6.53 -10.78
N ILE A 31 4.95 -7.60 -10.76
CA ILE A 31 4.80 -8.69 -9.80
C ILE A 31 5.92 -8.59 -8.77
N PHE A 32 5.53 -8.40 -7.51
CA PHE A 32 6.45 -8.37 -6.37
C PHE A 32 6.70 -9.78 -5.81
N ASP A 33 5.63 -10.54 -5.58
CA ASP A 33 5.67 -11.88 -4.96
C ASP A 33 6.54 -11.90 -3.69
N LYS A 34 6.19 -11.00 -2.75
CA LYS A 34 6.87 -10.86 -1.46
C LYS A 34 5.84 -10.82 -0.34
N LYS A 35 6.10 -11.59 0.71
CA LYS A 35 5.41 -11.49 1.99
C LYS A 35 5.95 -10.28 2.75
N VAL A 36 5.04 -9.48 3.31
CA VAL A 36 5.36 -8.34 4.18
C VAL A 36 4.61 -8.58 5.48
N TYR A 37 5.34 -8.61 6.60
CA TYR A 37 4.74 -8.81 7.92
C TYR A 37 4.47 -7.47 8.58
N ILE A 38 3.23 -7.22 8.97
CA ILE A 38 2.89 -6.03 9.75
C ILE A 38 3.51 -6.18 11.14
N GLN A 39 4.34 -5.20 11.54
CA GLN A 39 5.17 -5.28 12.74
C GLN A 39 4.42 -4.96 14.04
N LYS A 40 3.09 -5.13 14.03
CA LYS A 40 2.19 -4.95 15.16
C LYS A 40 1.01 -5.91 15.04
N ALA A 41 0.56 -6.45 16.16
CA ALA A 41 -0.69 -7.19 16.25
C ALA A 41 -1.85 -6.26 15.86
N VAL A 42 -2.79 -6.76 15.06
CA VAL A 42 -3.91 -5.96 14.54
C VAL A 42 -4.78 -5.43 15.68
N GLU A 43 -4.96 -6.25 16.71
CA GLU A 43 -5.72 -5.99 17.93
C GLU A 43 -5.10 -4.87 18.77
N SER A 44 -3.80 -4.61 18.60
CA SER A 44 -3.09 -3.54 19.32
C SER A 44 -3.16 -2.17 18.62
N LEU A 45 -3.71 -2.12 17.40
CA LEU A 45 -3.78 -0.89 16.62
C LEU A 45 -5.00 -0.05 17.03
N PRO A 46 -4.85 1.29 17.14
CA PRO A 46 -5.94 2.16 17.57
C PRO A 46 -7.04 2.23 16.50
N PRO A 47 -8.31 2.49 16.88
CA PRO A 47 -9.40 2.68 15.93
C PRO A 47 -9.06 3.71 14.85
N GLY A 48 -9.47 3.43 13.61
CA GLY A 48 -9.24 4.30 12.47
C GLY A 48 -7.83 4.23 11.88
N PHE A 49 -7.01 3.25 12.28
CA PHE A 49 -5.76 2.94 11.59
C PHE A 49 -6.01 2.47 10.16
N ALA A 50 -4.98 2.61 9.31
CA ALA A 50 -4.95 2.02 7.98
C ALA A 50 -3.54 1.58 7.58
N ILE A 51 -3.46 0.58 6.72
CA ILE A 51 -2.21 0.10 6.12
C ILE A 51 -2.09 0.70 4.73
N PHE A 52 -1.10 1.56 4.51
CA PHE A 52 -0.85 2.24 3.24
C PHE A 52 0.19 1.52 2.41
N PHE A 53 -0.03 1.52 1.09
CA PHE A 53 0.86 0.97 0.08
C PHE A 53 1.21 2.05 -0.92
N GLU A 54 2.48 2.44 -1.01
CA GLU A 54 2.98 3.41 -1.98
C GLU A 54 3.81 2.72 -3.07
N PHE A 55 3.31 2.74 -4.30
CA PHE A 55 4.05 2.23 -5.44
C PHE A 55 5.05 3.29 -5.93
N LYS A 56 6.34 3.04 -5.68
CA LYS A 56 7.45 3.93 -6.03
C LYS A 56 8.16 3.46 -7.30
N HIS A 57 8.61 4.42 -8.12
CA HIS A 57 9.49 4.14 -9.25
C HIS A 57 10.66 5.13 -9.31
N TYR A 58 11.74 4.69 -9.93
CA TYR A 58 12.87 5.55 -10.26
C TYR A 58 12.54 6.42 -11.48
N LYS A 59 12.76 7.74 -11.38
CA LYS A 59 12.60 8.70 -12.47
C LYS A 59 13.98 9.05 -13.05
N PRO A 60 14.40 8.48 -14.19
CA PRO A 60 15.77 8.62 -14.69
C PRO A 60 16.19 10.08 -14.89
N LYS A 61 15.32 10.89 -15.52
CA LYS A 61 15.56 12.33 -15.75
C LYS A 61 15.78 13.14 -14.47
N LYS A 62 15.19 12.71 -13.35
CA LYS A 62 15.27 13.40 -12.06
C LYS A 62 16.21 12.70 -11.07
N ARG A 63 16.79 11.56 -11.45
CA ARG A 63 17.66 10.72 -10.63
C ARG A 63 17.13 10.48 -9.21
N THR A 64 15.82 10.29 -9.09
CA THR A 64 15.14 10.20 -7.79
C THR A 64 14.05 9.12 -7.80
N ILE A 65 13.77 8.56 -6.64
CA ILE A 65 12.65 7.64 -6.41
C ILE A 65 11.43 8.47 -6.03
N SER A 66 10.29 8.20 -6.65
CA SER A 66 9.05 8.96 -6.43
C SER A 66 7.85 8.03 -6.39
N THR A 67 6.91 8.31 -5.48
CA THR A 67 5.59 7.66 -5.47
C THR A 67 4.85 7.96 -6.78
N LYS A 68 4.34 6.91 -7.44
CA LYS A 68 3.52 7.00 -8.66
C LYS A 68 2.04 7.05 -8.33
N CYS A 69 1.63 6.09 -7.51
CA CYS A 69 0.28 5.87 -7.02
C CYS A 69 0.38 5.20 -5.65
N TRP A 70 -0.76 5.16 -4.96
CA TRP A 70 -0.85 4.59 -3.62
C TRP A 70 -2.23 3.98 -3.40
N THR A 71 -2.37 3.15 -2.38
CA THR A 71 -3.65 2.62 -1.91
C THR A 71 -3.57 2.33 -0.42
N LEU A 72 -4.66 1.89 0.20
CA LEU A 72 -4.75 1.58 1.61
C LEU A 72 -5.66 0.37 1.86
N ILE A 73 -5.57 -0.19 3.05
CA ILE A 73 -6.52 -1.14 3.64
C ILE A 73 -6.99 -0.52 4.96
N GLU A 74 -8.30 -0.40 5.12
CA GLU A 74 -8.94 -0.05 6.39
C GLU A 74 -9.19 -1.29 7.26
N HIS A 75 -9.44 -1.08 8.55
CA HIS A 75 -9.55 -2.18 9.52
C HIS A 75 -10.63 -3.21 9.17
N ASP A 76 -11.77 -2.78 8.62
CA ASP A 76 -12.90 -3.63 8.24
C ASP A 76 -12.67 -4.43 6.94
N GLU A 77 -11.63 -4.07 6.17
CA GLU A 77 -11.18 -4.78 4.97
C GLU A 77 -10.16 -5.89 5.29
N LEU A 78 -9.63 -5.96 6.51
CA LEU A 78 -8.71 -7.00 6.94
C LEU A 78 -9.43 -8.34 7.12
N LYS A 79 -9.49 -9.12 6.04
CA LYS A 79 -10.07 -10.46 5.99
C LYS A 79 -9.07 -11.42 5.35
N GLU A 80 -9.06 -12.66 5.85
CA GLU A 80 -8.24 -13.74 5.28
C GLU A 80 -8.55 -13.91 3.78
N GLY A 81 -7.51 -14.08 2.96
CA GLY A 81 -7.65 -14.42 1.54
C GLY A 81 -7.29 -13.30 0.56
N ASN A 82 -7.83 -13.38 -0.65
CA ASN A 82 -7.46 -12.47 -1.74
C ASN A 82 -8.18 -11.12 -1.60
N LEU A 83 -7.43 -10.04 -1.76
CA LEU A 83 -7.94 -8.66 -1.73
C LEU A 83 -7.46 -7.91 -2.97
N VAL A 84 -8.36 -7.14 -3.57
CA VAL A 84 -8.09 -6.32 -4.75
C VAL A 84 -8.46 -4.88 -4.41
N LEU A 85 -7.49 -3.97 -4.55
CA LEU A 85 -7.64 -2.58 -4.16
C LEU A 85 -7.45 -1.66 -5.36
N GLU A 86 -8.33 -0.68 -5.52
CA GLU A 86 -8.09 0.44 -6.42
C GLU A 86 -6.85 1.24 -5.98
N ILE A 87 -6.29 1.99 -6.92
CA ILE A 87 -5.10 2.81 -6.69
C ILE A 87 -5.39 4.27 -6.97
N TYR A 88 -4.78 5.13 -6.17
CA TYR A 88 -4.99 6.58 -6.14
C TYR A 88 -3.77 7.35 -6.66
N LYS A 89 -4.02 8.57 -7.16
CA LYS A 89 -2.99 9.50 -7.62
C LYS A 89 -2.19 10.04 -6.44
N LYS A 90 -0.89 10.19 -6.65
CA LYS A 90 -0.01 10.95 -5.76
C LYS A 90 -0.46 12.43 -5.64
N PRO A 91 -0.15 13.15 -4.54
CA PRO A 91 0.54 12.66 -3.34
C PRO A 91 -0.34 11.69 -2.54
N THR A 92 0.30 10.87 -1.71
CA THR A 92 -0.39 10.00 -0.75
C THR A 92 -1.14 10.87 0.25
N ASP A 93 -2.45 10.66 0.40
CA ASP A 93 -3.28 11.37 1.36
C ASP A 93 -3.58 10.46 2.55
N TYR A 94 -2.79 10.59 3.61
CA TYR A 94 -2.96 9.77 4.81
C TYR A 94 -4.22 10.11 5.59
N SER A 95 -4.82 11.29 5.35
CA SER A 95 -6.10 11.69 5.94
C SER A 95 -7.30 10.96 5.32
N ARG A 96 -7.13 10.41 4.10
CA ARG A 96 -8.16 9.74 3.29
C ARG A 96 -9.32 10.65 2.84
N LYS A 97 -9.18 11.97 2.95
CA LYS A 97 -10.26 12.92 2.66
C LYS A 97 -10.39 13.27 1.18
N ALA A 98 -9.31 13.17 0.41
CA ALA A 98 -9.25 13.64 -0.98
C ALA A 98 -8.71 12.55 -1.92
N LEU A 99 -9.39 11.39 -1.93
CA LEU A 99 -9.04 10.27 -2.79
C LEU A 99 -9.29 10.60 -4.28
N LYS A 100 -8.25 10.47 -5.10
CA LYS A 100 -8.32 10.71 -6.55
C LYS A 100 -7.89 9.46 -7.30
N LEU A 101 -8.82 8.78 -7.96
CA LEU A 101 -8.54 7.54 -8.68
C LEU A 101 -7.40 7.72 -9.71
N PHE A 102 -6.45 6.78 -9.71
CA PHE A 102 -5.30 6.79 -10.62
C PHE A 102 -5.70 6.53 -12.07
N SER A 103 -6.59 5.57 -12.29
CA SER A 103 -7.09 5.17 -13.61
C SER A 103 -8.49 4.58 -13.50
N VAL A 104 -9.33 4.82 -14.51
CA VAL A 104 -10.61 4.12 -14.69
C VAL A 104 -10.45 2.74 -15.35
N LYS A 105 -9.24 2.42 -15.83
CA LYS A 105 -8.89 1.09 -16.34
C LYS A 105 -8.73 0.11 -15.16
N PRO A 106 -8.92 -1.20 -15.38
CA PRO A 106 -8.84 -2.22 -14.33
C PRO A 106 -7.39 -2.48 -13.89
N HIS A 107 -6.74 -1.47 -13.31
CA HIS A 107 -5.42 -1.60 -12.68
C HIS A 107 -5.62 -1.53 -11.17
N TYR A 108 -5.28 -2.63 -10.50
CA TYR A 108 -5.47 -2.79 -9.08
C TYR A 108 -4.18 -3.26 -8.40
N LEU A 109 -4.12 -3.08 -7.08
CA LEU A 109 -3.18 -3.82 -6.26
C LEU A 109 -3.84 -5.14 -5.84
N HIS A 110 -3.21 -6.26 -6.21
CA HIS A 110 -3.64 -7.59 -5.80
C HIS A 110 -2.81 -8.04 -4.60
N LEU A 111 -3.49 -8.47 -3.54
CA LEU A 111 -2.89 -8.94 -2.30
C LEU A 111 -3.50 -10.29 -1.91
N HIS A 112 -2.72 -11.07 -1.17
CA HIS A 112 -3.22 -12.20 -0.40
C HIS A 112 -2.92 -11.90 1.08
N LEU A 113 -3.96 -11.79 1.87
CA LEU A 113 -3.89 -11.49 3.30
C LEU A 113 -3.92 -12.81 4.09
N SER A 114 -2.97 -12.92 5.01
CA SER A 114 -2.92 -14.01 6.00
C SER A 114 -2.92 -13.41 7.40
N LEU A 115 -3.93 -13.75 8.18
CA LEU A 115 -4.13 -13.36 9.57
C LEU A 115 -3.61 -14.49 10.46
N PHE A 116 -2.63 -14.16 11.29
CA PHE A 116 -2.10 -15.07 12.29
C PHE A 116 -2.82 -14.79 13.60
N GLN A 117 -3.55 -15.77 14.11
CA GLN A 117 -4.17 -15.74 15.44
C GLN A 117 -3.18 -16.21 16.51
#